data_AF-A0A4Q0YWT8-F1
#
_entry.id   AF-A0A4Q0YWT8-F1
#
_cell.length_a   1.000
_cell.length_b   1.000
_cell.length_c   1.000
_cell.angle_alpha   90.00
_cell.angle_beta   90.00
_cell.angle_gamma   90.00
#
_symmetry.space_group_name_H-M   'P 1'
#
loop_
_entity.id
_entity.type
_entity.pdbx_description
1 polymer ?
#
loop_
_entity_poly.entity_id
_entity_poly.type
_entity_poly.pdbx_seq_one_letter_code
_entity_poly.pdbx_strand_id
1 'polypeptide(L)'
;MYFTLGGNHFVVLDSLSKDKITVLDPGLGKRTYSRDKFQEMATGFALELTPDLSKSVSGADLINDDGKRGVGFGDIRKMMPGFRGSLSLILIVTFCTAIISLFSPLYVQKVVDESISKGNLDLLFVLSTIFAAIFFHEMVFGYLTGLASNSLKFRLGEKLGTSMFAKLIYLPMDYFKRRRTGDCLARLKSTEVVAGFLVDGVLAIITASIIIVLTMSVMFYFNPMLALLSMGVMALFGTAKFALRVVLSRLKSSR
;
A
#
# COMPACT_ATOMS: atom_id res chain seq x y z
N MET A 1 1.43 31.80 11.84
CA MET A 1 0.29 32.57 12.42
C MET A 1 -0.94 31.68 12.37
N TYR A 2 -1.63 31.46 13.49
CA TYR A 2 -2.87 30.67 13.52
C TYR A 2 -4.06 31.61 13.42
N PHE A 3 -5.05 31.27 12.61
CA PHE A 3 -6.30 31.99 12.49
C PHE A 3 -7.46 31.08 12.85
N THR A 4 -8.49 31.64 13.45
CA THR A 4 -9.76 30.94 13.65
C THR A 4 -10.68 31.23 12.46
N LEU A 5 -11.23 30.18 11.85
CA LEU A 5 -12.38 30.29 10.95
C LEU A 5 -13.61 29.78 11.70
N GLY A 6 -14.70 30.54 11.70
CA GLY A 6 -15.99 30.06 12.22
C GLY A 6 -16.00 29.49 13.65
N GLY A 7 -15.35 30.17 14.60
CA GLY A 7 -15.55 29.97 16.05
C GLY A 7 -14.92 28.72 16.69
N ASN A 8 -14.54 27.68 15.93
CA ASN A 8 -13.88 26.49 16.48
C ASN A 8 -12.92 25.76 15.52
N HIS A 9 -12.64 26.32 14.35
CA HIS A 9 -11.72 25.72 13.36
C HIS A 9 -10.41 26.50 13.30
N PHE A 10 -9.32 25.88 13.70
CA PHE A 10 -7.99 26.49 13.66
C PHE A 10 -7.30 26.18 12.35
N VAL A 11 -6.80 27.21 11.68
CA VAL A 11 -6.01 27.07 10.47
C VAL A 11 -4.64 27.74 10.62
N VAL A 12 -3.64 27.23 9.92
CA VAL A 12 -2.29 27.80 9.92
C VAL A 12 -2.09 28.60 8.64
N LEU A 13 -1.69 29.86 8.73
CA LEU A 13 -1.27 30.62 7.55
C LEU A 13 0.16 30.23 7.16
N ASP A 14 0.30 29.85 5.89
CA ASP A 14 1.59 29.50 5.27
C ASP A 14 2.23 30.73 4.62
N SER A 15 1.50 31.37 3.70
CA SER A 15 2.00 32.50 2.92
C SER A 15 0.88 33.46 2.53
N LEU A 16 1.21 34.76 2.53
CA LEU A 16 0.30 35.84 2.16
C LEU A 16 0.82 36.51 0.87
N SER A 17 0.04 36.46 -0.21
CA SER A 17 0.29 37.22 -1.44
C SER A 17 -0.73 38.36 -1.55
N LYS A 18 -0.46 39.37 -2.40
CA LYS A 18 -1.27 40.59 -2.49
C LYS A 18 -2.77 40.32 -2.72
N ASP A 19 -3.09 39.21 -3.39
CA ASP A 19 -4.46 38.87 -3.82
C ASP A 19 -4.92 37.45 -3.39
N LYS A 20 -4.01 36.66 -2.82
CA LYS A 20 -4.26 35.25 -2.47
C LYS A 20 -3.65 34.91 -1.11
N ILE A 21 -4.43 34.23 -0.28
CA ILE A 21 -4.04 33.78 1.05
C ILE A 21 -3.95 32.26 1.04
N THR A 22 -2.79 31.71 1.35
CA THR A 22 -2.60 30.27 1.43
C THR A 22 -2.64 29.81 2.89
N VAL A 23 -3.57 28.89 3.14
CA VAL A 23 -3.95 28.40 4.45
C VAL A 23 -3.72 26.89 4.48
N LEU A 24 -3.11 26.41 5.55
CA LEU A 24 -3.00 24.99 5.89
C LEU A 24 -4.14 24.65 6.83
N ASP A 25 -5.16 23.99 6.29
CA ASP A 25 -6.29 23.46 7.04
C ASP A 25 -5.96 22.04 7.55
N PRO A 26 -6.06 21.75 8.86
CA PRO A 26 -5.77 20.43 9.42
C PRO A 26 -6.73 19.32 8.94
N GLY A 27 -7.95 19.65 8.50
CA GLY A 27 -8.91 18.68 7.97
C GLY A 27 -8.88 18.57 6.45
N LEU A 28 -8.60 19.67 5.74
CA LEU A 28 -8.72 19.75 4.27
C LEU A 28 -7.38 19.89 3.54
N GLY A 29 -6.27 20.07 4.27
CA GLY A 29 -4.93 20.26 3.71
C GLY A 29 -4.65 21.70 3.26
N LYS A 30 -3.66 21.87 2.39
CA LYS A 30 -3.25 23.19 1.89
C LYS A 30 -4.27 23.73 0.89
N ARG A 31 -4.83 24.90 1.17
CA ARG A 31 -5.81 25.59 0.32
C ARG A 31 -5.43 27.05 0.11
N THR A 32 -5.86 27.60 -1.01
CA THR A 32 -5.65 29.02 -1.34
C THR A 32 -7.00 29.70 -1.51
N TYR A 33 -7.21 30.77 -0.75
CA TYR A 33 -8.43 31.57 -0.77
C TYR A 33 -8.15 32.95 -1.36
N SER A 34 -9.14 33.53 -2.03
CA SER A 34 -9.13 34.97 -2.33
C SER A 34 -9.26 35.76 -1.02
N ARG A 35 -8.65 36.95 -0.98
CA ARG A 35 -8.60 37.79 0.22
C ARG A 35 -9.99 38.09 0.78
N ASP A 36 -10.94 38.44 -0.09
CA ASP A 36 -12.32 38.80 0.31
C ASP A 36 -13.03 37.61 0.97
N LYS A 37 -12.95 36.43 0.35
CA LYS A 37 -13.54 35.20 0.91
C LYS A 37 -12.91 34.79 2.24
N PHE A 38 -11.61 35.01 2.41
CA PHE A 38 -10.95 34.69 3.67
C PHE A 38 -11.38 35.64 4.79
N GLN A 39 -11.58 36.93 4.50
CA GLN A 39 -12.06 37.91 5.47
C GLN A 39 -13.48 37.62 5.95
N GLU A 40 -14.36 37.15 5.06
CA GLU A 40 -15.72 36.74 5.43
C GLU A 40 -15.75 35.52 6.38
N MET A 41 -14.79 34.61 6.24
CA MET A 41 -14.74 33.38 7.05
C MET A 41 -13.90 33.54 8.33
N ALA A 42 -13.01 34.54 8.38
CA ALA A 42 -12.12 34.77 9.50
C ALA A 42 -12.88 35.35 10.69
N THR A 43 -12.69 34.77 11.88
CA THR A 43 -13.31 35.26 13.11
C THR A 43 -12.55 36.44 13.75
N GLY A 44 -11.48 36.92 13.10
CA GLY A 44 -10.71 38.10 13.52
C GLY A 44 -9.62 37.86 14.57
N PHE A 45 -9.51 36.64 15.11
CA PHE A 45 -8.46 36.28 16.07
C PHE A 45 -7.26 35.67 15.34
N ALA A 46 -6.09 36.25 15.57
CA ALA A 46 -4.81 35.77 15.07
C ALA A 46 -3.84 35.50 16.22
N LEU A 47 -3.30 34.29 16.28
CA LEU A 47 -2.21 33.96 17.18
C LEU A 47 -0.89 33.99 16.39
N GLU A 48 -0.07 34.99 16.67
CA GLU A 48 1.30 35.03 16.17
C GLU A 48 2.21 34.25 17.13
N LEU A 49 2.89 33.25 16.60
CA LEU A 49 3.92 32.53 17.33
C LEU A 49 5.26 32.99 16.79
N THR A 50 5.97 33.79 17.57
CA THR A 50 7.38 34.08 17.35
C THR A 50 8.21 33.09 18.15
N PRO A 51 9.18 32.40 17.54
CA PRO A 51 10.06 31.52 18.30
C PRO A 51 10.91 32.35 19.26
N ASP A 52 10.89 32.01 20.54
CA ASP A 52 11.84 32.57 21.52
C ASP A 52 13.24 32.02 21.21
N LEU A 53 14.09 32.89 20.65
CA LEU A 53 15.46 32.57 20.24
C LEU A 53 16.37 32.18 21.44
N SER A 54 15.96 32.44 22.69
CA SER A 54 16.73 32.05 23.88
C SER A 54 16.60 30.56 24.24
N LYS A 55 15.50 29.93 23.81
CA LYS A 55 15.28 28.48 23.85
C LYS A 55 15.15 27.95 22.44
N SER A 56 16.17 28.19 21.62
CA SER A 56 16.34 27.52 20.33
C SER A 56 16.56 26.02 20.59
N VAL A 57 15.48 25.30 20.87
CA VAL A 57 15.44 23.86 20.69
C VAL A 57 15.65 23.68 19.20
N SER A 58 16.86 23.27 18.83
CA SER A 58 17.22 22.90 17.46
C SER A 58 16.08 22.03 16.92
N GLY A 59 15.51 22.39 15.78
CA GLY A 59 14.39 21.65 15.18
C GLY A 59 14.68 20.16 15.01
N ALA A 60 15.95 19.74 15.10
CA ALA A 60 16.38 18.35 15.19
C ALA A 60 15.87 17.60 16.45
N ASP A 61 15.82 18.24 17.62
CA ASP A 61 15.40 17.59 18.88
C ASP A 61 13.89 17.39 18.99
N LEU A 62 13.09 18.25 18.34
CA LEU A 62 11.63 18.07 18.22
C LEU A 62 11.23 17.05 17.14
N ILE A 63 12.15 16.68 16.24
CA ILE A 63 11.95 15.62 15.24
C ILE A 63 12.44 14.27 15.78
N ASN A 64 13.27 14.27 16.83
CA ASN A 64 13.74 13.07 17.52
C ASN A 64 12.71 12.46 18.48
N ASP A 65 11.59 13.15 18.75
CA ASP A 65 10.44 12.56 19.44
C ASP A 65 9.71 11.58 18.50
N ASP A 66 9.45 10.40 19.02
CA ASP A 66 9.21 9.08 18.41
C ASP A 66 8.02 8.98 17.43
N GLY A 67 7.39 10.10 17.06
CA GLY A 67 6.14 10.18 16.30
C GLY A 67 6.27 10.27 14.78
N LYS A 68 7.47 10.39 14.21
CA LYS A 68 7.67 10.59 12.75
C LYS A 68 8.64 9.63 12.08
N ARG A 69 9.03 8.53 12.73
CA ARG A 69 9.74 7.45 12.02
C ARG A 69 8.76 6.78 11.06
N GLY A 70 8.87 7.13 9.77
CA GLY A 70 8.26 6.33 8.72
C GLY A 70 8.71 4.88 8.93
N VAL A 71 7.76 3.94 8.98
CA VAL A 71 8.06 2.52 9.13
C VAL A 71 8.99 2.08 8.01
N GLY A 72 10.27 1.86 8.34
CA GLY A 72 11.26 1.39 7.38
C GLY A 72 11.07 -0.10 7.08
N PHE A 73 11.58 -0.57 5.95
CA PHE A 73 11.59 -2.00 5.59
C PHE A 73 12.25 -2.88 6.68
N GLY A 74 13.19 -2.33 7.45
CA GLY A 74 13.82 -2.99 8.59
C GLY A 74 12.90 -3.13 9.82
N ASP A 75 11.98 -2.19 10.03
CA ASP A 75 11.02 -2.24 11.14
C ASP A 75 9.91 -3.23 10.86
N ILE A 76 9.48 -3.34 9.59
CA ILE A 76 8.57 -4.39 9.11
C ILE A 76 9.15 -5.78 9.43
N ARG A 77 10.44 -5.99 9.16
CA ARG A 77 11.14 -7.24 9.48
C ARG A 77 11.18 -7.53 10.99
N LYS A 78 11.29 -6.52 11.84
CA LYS A 78 11.28 -6.66 13.31
C LYS A 78 9.85 -6.87 13.88
N MET A 79 8.84 -6.31 13.23
CA MET A 79 7.43 -6.43 13.63
C MET A 79 6.85 -7.82 13.38
N MET A 80 7.44 -8.62 12.49
CA MET A 80 6.90 -9.91 12.03
C MET A 80 7.75 -11.15 12.47
N PRO A 81 7.88 -11.48 13.77
CA PRO A 81 8.47 -12.75 14.17
C PRO A 81 7.58 -13.92 13.75
N GLY A 82 8.17 -14.98 13.20
CA GLY A 82 7.44 -16.12 12.60
C GLY A 82 7.24 -16.02 11.08
N PHE A 83 7.63 -14.91 10.46
CA PHE A 83 7.51 -14.69 9.00
C PHE A 83 8.27 -15.72 8.16
N ARG A 84 9.41 -16.22 8.64
CA ARG A 84 10.33 -17.03 7.82
C ARG A 84 9.70 -18.32 7.26
N GLY A 85 8.92 -19.05 8.07
CA GLY A 85 8.33 -20.32 7.65
C GLY A 85 7.16 -20.16 6.67
N SER A 86 6.22 -19.26 6.99
CA SER A 86 5.09 -18.98 6.08
C SER A 86 5.55 -18.28 4.81
N LEU A 87 6.52 -17.36 4.89
CA LEU A 87 7.08 -16.72 3.72
C LEU A 87 7.82 -17.72 2.83
N SER A 88 8.66 -18.60 3.39
CA SER A 88 9.36 -19.60 2.57
C SER A 88 8.39 -20.53 1.87
N LEU A 89 7.31 -20.94 2.53
CA LEU A 89 6.26 -21.74 1.92
C LEU A 89 5.59 -20.98 0.76
N ILE A 90 5.17 -19.73 0.99
CA ILE A 90 4.55 -18.89 -0.07
C ILE A 90 5.52 -18.68 -1.23
N LEU A 91 6.80 -18.44 -0.96
CA LEU A 91 7.84 -18.28 -1.97
C LEU A 91 8.00 -19.54 -2.82
N ILE A 92 8.13 -20.70 -2.20
CA ILE A 92 8.29 -21.99 -2.90
C ILE A 92 7.04 -22.29 -3.73
N VAL A 93 5.85 -22.15 -3.14
CA VAL A 93 4.56 -22.39 -3.81
C VAL A 93 4.40 -21.44 -5.00
N THR A 94 4.68 -20.15 -4.82
CA THR A 94 4.61 -19.15 -5.91
C THR A 94 5.60 -19.47 -7.03
N PHE A 95 6.83 -19.85 -6.68
CA PHE A 95 7.86 -20.20 -7.65
C PHE A 95 7.46 -21.43 -8.48
N CYS A 96 6.97 -22.50 -7.83
CA CYS A 96 6.46 -23.69 -8.51
C CYS A 96 5.26 -23.35 -9.42
N THR A 97 4.29 -22.58 -8.92
CA THR A 97 3.12 -22.16 -9.70
C THR A 97 3.53 -21.30 -10.90
N ALA A 98 4.50 -20.39 -10.75
CA ALA A 98 4.98 -19.55 -11.84
C ALA A 98 5.71 -20.37 -12.94
N ILE A 99 6.43 -21.42 -12.57
CA ILE A 99 7.02 -22.35 -13.56
C ILE A 99 5.92 -23.12 -14.29
N ILE A 100 4.94 -23.62 -13.55
CA ILE A 100 3.84 -24.41 -14.13
C ILE A 100 2.93 -23.54 -15.00
N SER A 101 2.71 -22.27 -14.65
CA SER A 101 1.89 -21.36 -15.46
C SER A 101 2.47 -21.12 -16.86
N LEU A 102 3.79 -21.28 -17.03
CA LEU A 102 4.45 -21.20 -18.34
C LEU A 102 4.11 -22.37 -19.27
N PHE A 103 3.56 -23.47 -18.75
CA PHE A 103 3.01 -24.54 -19.60
C PHE A 103 1.70 -24.15 -20.28
N SER A 104 0.96 -23.18 -19.75
CA SER A 104 -0.30 -22.71 -20.35
C SER A 104 -0.14 -22.21 -21.80
N PRO A 105 0.81 -21.30 -22.13
CA PRO A 105 1.02 -20.89 -23.52
C PRO A 105 1.51 -22.03 -24.41
N LEU A 106 2.35 -22.94 -23.88
CA LEU A 106 2.81 -24.12 -24.62
C LEU A 106 1.67 -25.10 -24.93
N TYR A 107 0.72 -25.24 -24.01
CA TYR A 107 -0.50 -26.03 -24.22
C TYR A 107 -1.30 -25.48 -25.39
N VAL A 108 -1.60 -24.17 -25.40
CA VAL A 108 -2.36 -23.54 -26.49
C VAL A 108 -1.65 -23.72 -27.82
N GLN A 109 -0.32 -23.52 -27.86
CA GLN A 109 0.49 -23.75 -29.05
C GLN A 109 0.33 -25.18 -29.59
N LYS A 110 0.53 -26.21 -28.73
CA LYS A 110 0.43 -27.61 -29.16
C LYS A 110 -0.98 -28.05 -29.54
N VAL A 111 -2.01 -27.56 -28.85
CA VAL A 111 -3.40 -27.88 -29.20
C VAL A 111 -3.71 -27.35 -30.60
N VAL A 112 -3.37 -26.10 -30.89
CA VAL A 112 -3.65 -25.47 -32.18
C VAL A 112 -2.82 -26.11 -33.30
N ASP A 113 -1.50 -26.23 -33.10
CA ASP A 113 -0.57 -26.65 -34.14
C ASP A 113 -0.62 -28.16 -34.41
N GLU A 114 -0.80 -29.00 -33.39
CA GLU A 114 -0.71 -30.45 -33.53
C GLU A 114 -2.07 -31.15 -33.47
N SER A 115 -2.94 -30.83 -32.51
CA SER A 115 -4.19 -31.60 -32.38
C SER A 115 -5.27 -31.20 -33.38
N ILE A 116 -5.48 -29.89 -33.57
CA ILE A 116 -6.52 -29.38 -34.47
C ILE A 116 -6.06 -29.52 -35.92
N SER A 117 -4.81 -29.13 -36.21
CA SER A 117 -4.31 -29.17 -37.59
C SER A 117 -4.04 -30.60 -38.11
N LYS A 118 -3.70 -31.57 -37.25
CA LYS A 118 -3.44 -32.97 -37.66
C LYS A 118 -4.56 -33.94 -37.33
N GLY A 119 -5.65 -33.48 -36.71
CA GLY A 119 -6.82 -34.31 -36.36
C GLY A 119 -6.53 -35.44 -35.36
N ASN A 120 -5.46 -35.35 -34.58
CA ASN A 120 -5.04 -36.42 -33.68
C ASN A 120 -5.76 -36.31 -32.32
N LEU A 121 -6.87 -37.05 -32.18
CA LEU A 121 -7.69 -37.07 -30.96
C LEU A 121 -6.96 -37.66 -29.75
N ASP A 122 -6.06 -38.63 -29.95
CA ASP A 122 -5.30 -39.23 -28.83
C ASP A 122 -4.35 -38.21 -28.21
N LEU A 123 -3.68 -37.40 -29.03
CA LEU A 123 -2.81 -36.32 -28.57
C LEU A 123 -3.63 -35.24 -27.84
N LEU A 124 -4.85 -34.94 -28.30
CA LEU A 124 -5.77 -34.03 -27.63
C LEU A 124 -6.18 -34.54 -26.24
N PHE A 125 -6.52 -35.83 -26.10
CA PHE A 125 -6.88 -36.43 -24.82
C PHE A 125 -5.72 -36.37 -23.82
N VAL A 126 -4.51 -36.77 -24.23
CA VAL A 126 -3.31 -36.70 -23.36
C VAL A 126 -3.06 -35.27 -22.91
N LEU A 127 -3.11 -34.31 -23.84
CA LEU A 127 -2.82 -32.91 -23.54
C LEU A 127 -3.90 -32.28 -22.65
N SER A 128 -5.17 -32.68 -22.82
CA SER A 128 -6.29 -32.30 -21.95
C SER A 128 -6.13 -32.84 -20.53
N THR A 129 -5.70 -34.10 -20.37
CA THR A 129 -5.42 -34.68 -19.04
C THR A 129 -4.29 -33.95 -18.32
N ILE A 130 -3.21 -33.61 -19.03
CA ILE A 130 -2.10 -32.82 -18.47
C ILE A 130 -2.61 -31.43 -18.03
N PHE A 131 -3.43 -30.78 -18.85
CA PHE A 131 -3.98 -29.48 -18.51
C PHE A 131 -4.92 -29.52 -17.31
N ALA A 132 -5.75 -30.57 -17.20
CA ALA A 132 -6.58 -30.79 -16.02
C ALA A 132 -5.75 -30.95 -14.74
N ALA A 133 -4.61 -31.66 -14.82
CA ALA A 133 -3.68 -31.79 -13.71
C ALA A 133 -3.01 -30.45 -13.34
N ILE A 134 -2.63 -29.64 -14.33
CA ILE A 134 -2.09 -28.29 -14.11
C ILE A 134 -3.12 -27.38 -13.43
N PHE A 135 -4.36 -27.41 -13.91
CA PHE A 135 -5.46 -26.64 -13.32
C PHE A 135 -5.74 -27.05 -11.88
N PHE A 136 -5.76 -28.36 -11.60
CA PHE A 136 -5.92 -28.87 -10.25
C PHE A 136 -4.76 -28.44 -9.33
N HIS A 137 -3.53 -28.50 -9.82
CA HIS A 137 -2.37 -27.97 -9.13
C HIS A 137 -2.54 -26.48 -8.79
N GLU A 138 -2.94 -25.65 -9.76
CA GLU A 138 -3.12 -24.21 -9.56
C GLU A 138 -4.20 -23.92 -8.50
N MET A 139 -5.29 -24.69 -8.50
CA MET A 139 -6.34 -24.57 -7.48
C MET A 139 -5.81 -24.91 -6.07
N VAL A 140 -5.10 -26.03 -5.92
CA VAL A 140 -4.56 -26.47 -4.63
C VAL A 140 -3.49 -25.51 -4.12
N PHE A 141 -2.54 -25.12 -4.97
CA PHE A 141 -1.43 -24.23 -4.59
C PHE A 141 -1.92 -22.80 -4.34
N GLY A 142 -2.94 -22.34 -5.08
CA GLY A 142 -3.64 -21.08 -4.81
C GLY A 142 -4.30 -21.09 -3.44
N TYR A 143 -4.99 -22.18 -3.09
CA TYR A 143 -5.61 -22.36 -1.77
C TYR A 143 -4.57 -22.38 -0.64
N LEU A 144 -3.46 -23.12 -0.80
CA LEU A 144 -2.36 -23.17 0.17
C LEU A 144 -1.71 -21.79 0.39
N THR A 145 -1.51 -21.04 -0.70
CA THR A 145 -1.00 -19.66 -0.62
C THR A 145 -1.96 -18.75 0.15
N GLY A 146 -3.27 -18.90 -0.10
CA GLY A 146 -4.32 -18.19 0.62
C GLY A 146 -4.30 -18.48 2.12
N LEU A 147 -4.21 -19.75 2.51
CA LEU A 147 -4.13 -20.17 3.91
C LEU A 147 -2.85 -19.64 4.60
N ALA A 148 -1.72 -19.71 3.92
CA ALA A 148 -0.45 -19.23 4.45
C ALA A 148 -0.45 -17.70 4.64
N SER A 149 -0.98 -16.96 3.67
CA SER A 149 -1.16 -15.50 3.75
C SER A 149 -2.11 -15.13 4.89
N ASN A 150 -3.26 -15.80 4.99
CA ASN A 150 -4.25 -15.53 6.04
C ASN A 150 -3.70 -15.82 7.45
N SER A 151 -2.97 -16.92 7.60
CA SER A 151 -2.29 -17.27 8.85
C SER A 151 -1.30 -16.19 9.29
N LEU A 152 -0.56 -15.61 8.34
CA LEU A 152 0.39 -14.54 8.61
C LEU A 152 -0.32 -13.23 9.01
N LYS A 153 -1.42 -12.89 8.33
CA LYS A 153 -2.25 -11.73 8.68
C LYS A 153 -2.81 -11.85 10.09
N PHE A 154 -3.37 -13.01 10.43
CA PHE A 154 -3.96 -13.25 11.73
C PHE A 154 -2.93 -13.09 12.85
N ARG A 155 -1.76 -13.73 12.72
CA ARG A 155 -0.68 -13.63 13.71
C ARG A 155 -0.17 -12.20 13.90
N LEU A 156 -0.02 -11.45 12.81
CA LEU A 156 0.45 -10.06 12.91
C LEU A 156 -0.62 -9.15 13.50
N GLY A 157 -1.88 -9.31 13.07
CA GLY A 157 -3.03 -8.58 13.60
C GLY A 157 -3.20 -8.82 15.10
N GLU A 158 -3.17 -10.07 15.54
CA GLU A 158 -3.24 -10.45 16.95
C GLU A 158 -2.10 -9.82 17.76
N LYS A 159 -0.86 -9.89 17.28
CA LYS A 159 0.30 -9.33 18.00
C LYS A 159 0.20 -7.80 18.14
N LEU A 160 -0.19 -7.10 17.09
CA LEU A 160 -0.33 -5.65 17.13
C LEU A 160 -1.57 -5.23 17.95
N GLY A 161 -2.67 -5.97 17.83
CA GLY A 161 -3.89 -5.77 18.62
C GLY A 161 -3.63 -5.95 20.11
N THR A 162 -3.01 -7.06 20.51
CA THR A 162 -2.64 -7.33 21.91
C THR A 162 -1.66 -6.30 22.47
N SER A 163 -0.64 -5.89 21.70
CA SER A 163 0.29 -4.85 22.14
C SER A 163 -0.38 -3.48 22.33
N MET A 164 -1.28 -3.09 21.42
CA MET A 164 -2.04 -1.85 21.54
C MET A 164 -3.02 -1.91 22.72
N PHE A 165 -3.70 -3.04 22.89
CA PHE A 165 -4.63 -3.27 23.98
C PHE A 165 -3.93 -3.24 25.35
N ALA A 166 -2.79 -3.90 25.48
CA ALA A 166 -1.96 -3.84 26.68
C ALA A 166 -1.59 -2.38 27.00
N LYS A 167 -1.09 -1.62 26.02
CA LYS A 167 -0.76 -0.20 26.22
C LYS A 167 -1.98 0.63 26.63
N LEU A 168 -3.14 0.36 26.06
CA LEU A 168 -4.39 1.06 26.38
C LEU A 168 -4.77 0.87 27.85
N ILE A 169 -4.62 -0.33 28.41
CA ILE A 169 -4.97 -0.61 29.81
C ILE A 169 -4.08 0.16 30.81
N TYR A 170 -2.81 0.42 30.46
CA TYR A 170 -1.87 1.14 31.34
C TYR A 170 -1.97 2.67 31.24
N LEU A 171 -2.88 3.22 30.44
CA LEU A 171 -2.99 4.68 30.28
C LEU A 171 -3.72 5.34 31.48
N PRO A 172 -3.29 6.54 31.90
CA PRO A 172 -3.92 7.26 33.02
C PRO A 172 -5.36 7.65 32.68
N MET A 173 -6.21 7.75 33.71
CA MET A 173 -7.63 8.09 33.58
C MET A 173 -7.91 9.39 32.83
N ASP A 174 -7.00 10.37 32.89
CA ASP A 174 -7.13 11.63 32.17
C ASP A 174 -7.17 11.49 30.65
N TYR A 175 -6.55 10.43 30.11
CA TYR A 175 -6.64 10.12 28.70
C TYR A 175 -8.05 9.67 28.29
N PHE A 176 -8.69 8.85 29.12
CA PHE A 176 -10.04 8.33 28.87
C PHE A 176 -11.12 9.39 29.08
N LYS A 177 -10.91 10.34 29.99
CA LYS A 177 -11.83 11.48 30.17
C LYS A 177 -11.88 12.42 28.96
N ARG A 178 -10.80 12.50 28.16
CA ARG A 178 -10.68 13.41 27.01
C ARG A 178 -11.08 12.79 25.67
N ARG A 179 -11.30 11.47 25.58
CA ARG A 179 -11.56 10.75 24.31
C ARG A 179 -12.78 9.85 24.44
N ARG A 180 -13.53 9.68 23.35
CA ARG A 180 -14.68 8.76 23.33
C ARG A 180 -14.15 7.33 23.32
N THR A 181 -14.82 6.43 24.03
CA THR A 181 -14.49 4.99 24.05
C THR A 181 -14.46 4.38 22.65
N GLY A 182 -15.33 4.87 21.75
CA GLY A 182 -15.34 4.51 20.33
C GLY A 182 -14.07 4.88 19.57
N ASP A 183 -13.37 5.95 19.95
CA ASP A 183 -12.11 6.36 19.30
C ASP A 183 -10.97 5.39 19.64
N CYS A 184 -10.97 4.84 20.86
CA CYS A 184 -9.99 3.84 21.28
C CYS A 184 -10.21 2.51 20.53
N LEU A 185 -11.47 2.08 20.39
CA LEU A 185 -11.82 0.87 19.63
C LEU A 185 -11.52 1.04 18.14
N ALA A 186 -11.83 2.21 17.57
CA ALA A 186 -11.50 2.53 16.18
C ALA A 186 -10.00 2.47 15.92
N ARG A 187 -9.17 2.97 16.85
CA ARG A 187 -7.70 2.87 16.76
C ARG A 187 -7.21 1.43 16.80
N LEU A 188 -7.75 0.60 17.71
CA LEU A 188 -7.40 -0.81 17.79
C LEU A 188 -7.70 -1.54 16.47
N LYS A 189 -8.92 -1.40 15.96
CA LYS A 189 -9.33 -1.98 14.66
C LYS A 189 -8.51 -1.45 13.50
N SER A 190 -8.21 -0.14 13.48
CA SER A 190 -7.37 0.44 12.43
C SER A 190 -5.96 -0.14 12.42
N THR A 191 -5.43 -0.53 13.59
CA THR A 191 -4.10 -1.15 13.69
C THR A 191 -4.09 -2.54 13.07
N GLU A 192 -5.12 -3.35 13.31
CA GLU A 192 -5.28 -4.67 12.68
C GLU A 192 -5.44 -4.55 11.15
N VAL A 193 -6.23 -3.59 10.70
CA VAL A 193 -6.44 -3.31 9.27
C VAL A 193 -5.12 -2.91 8.61
N VAL A 194 -4.35 -2.01 9.21
CA VAL A 194 -3.02 -1.60 8.72
C VAL A 194 -2.06 -2.79 8.66
N ALA A 195 -2.10 -3.68 9.65
CA ALA A 195 -1.30 -4.91 9.65
C ALA A 195 -1.62 -5.81 8.45
N GLY A 196 -2.91 -6.03 8.16
CA GLY A 196 -3.36 -6.81 7.01
C GLY A 196 -2.90 -6.21 5.69
N PHE A 197 -3.08 -4.89 5.49
CA PHE A 197 -2.61 -4.19 4.31
C PHE A 197 -1.09 -4.29 4.12
N LEU A 198 -0.33 -4.27 5.20
CA LEU A 198 1.13 -4.37 5.15
C LEU A 198 1.58 -5.77 4.72
N VAL A 199 0.97 -6.81 5.28
CA VAL A 199 1.23 -8.21 4.86
C VAL A 199 0.85 -8.42 3.40
N ASP A 200 -0.34 -7.97 2.99
CA ASP A 200 -0.80 -8.09 1.61
C ASP A 200 0.10 -7.36 0.63
N GLY A 201 0.49 -6.13 0.95
CA GLY A 201 1.39 -5.34 0.12
C GLY A 201 2.76 -6.02 -0.03
N VAL A 202 3.36 -6.47 1.07
CA VAL A 202 4.67 -7.14 1.04
C VAL A 202 4.61 -8.45 0.26
N LEU A 203 3.61 -9.31 0.54
CA LEU A 203 3.46 -10.56 -0.18
C LEU A 203 3.19 -10.32 -1.66
N ALA A 204 2.31 -9.39 -2.02
CA ALA A 204 2.00 -9.07 -3.42
C ALA A 204 3.24 -8.57 -4.18
N ILE A 205 4.07 -7.72 -3.57
CA ILE A 205 5.30 -7.23 -4.20
C ILE A 205 6.27 -8.39 -4.44
N ILE A 206 6.47 -9.25 -3.44
CA ILE A 206 7.39 -10.39 -3.53
C ILE A 206 6.90 -11.38 -4.60
N THR A 207 5.64 -11.82 -4.54
CA THR A 207 5.10 -12.79 -5.49
C THR A 207 5.05 -12.23 -6.91
N ALA A 208 4.62 -10.97 -7.08
CA ALA A 208 4.62 -10.32 -8.38
C ALA A 208 6.05 -10.18 -8.94
N SER A 209 7.04 -9.84 -8.11
CA SER A 209 8.42 -9.74 -8.57
C SER A 209 8.95 -11.07 -9.12
N ILE A 210 8.62 -12.19 -8.47
CA ILE A 210 9.01 -13.53 -8.91
C ILE A 210 8.35 -13.88 -10.24
N ILE A 211 7.04 -13.69 -10.34
CA ILE A 211 6.27 -13.95 -11.56
C ILE A 211 6.81 -13.10 -12.70
N ILE A 212 7.02 -11.80 -12.48
CA ILE A 212 7.56 -10.88 -13.48
C ILE A 212 8.93 -11.37 -13.94
N VAL A 213 9.87 -11.67 -13.04
CA VAL A 213 11.22 -12.12 -13.42
C VAL A 213 11.18 -13.42 -14.23
N LEU A 214 10.39 -14.41 -13.80
CA LEU A 214 10.24 -15.69 -14.50
C LEU A 214 9.62 -15.51 -15.89
N THR A 215 8.47 -14.84 -15.97
CA THR A 215 7.78 -14.59 -17.24
C THR A 215 8.65 -13.76 -18.19
N MET A 216 9.33 -12.73 -17.67
CA MET A 216 10.22 -11.90 -18.49
C MET A 216 11.37 -12.72 -19.06
N SER A 217 12.00 -13.56 -18.24
CA SER A 217 13.11 -14.42 -18.66
C SER A 217 12.69 -15.35 -19.80
N VAL A 218 11.50 -15.94 -19.69
CA VAL A 218 10.95 -16.82 -20.74
C VAL A 218 10.56 -16.03 -21.99
N MET A 219 9.93 -14.86 -21.87
CA MET A 219 9.62 -14.02 -23.02
C MET A 219 10.88 -13.61 -23.79
N PHE A 220 11.97 -13.25 -23.08
CA PHE A 220 13.25 -12.95 -23.70
C PHE A 220 13.84 -14.15 -24.44
N TYR A 221 13.65 -15.36 -23.92
CA TYR A 221 14.07 -16.60 -24.59
C TYR A 221 13.28 -16.86 -25.88
N PHE A 222 11.95 -16.63 -25.87
CA PHE A 222 11.13 -16.83 -27.07
C PHE A 222 11.35 -15.77 -28.15
N ASN A 223 11.23 -14.49 -27.81
CA ASN A 223 11.47 -13.41 -28.76
C ASN A 223 11.80 -12.09 -28.02
N PRO A 224 13.04 -11.59 -28.14
CA PRO A 224 13.47 -10.39 -27.43
C PRO A 224 12.75 -9.11 -27.91
N MET A 225 12.28 -9.06 -29.16
CA MET A 225 11.57 -7.89 -29.68
C MET A 225 10.18 -7.73 -29.04
N LEU A 226 9.44 -8.84 -28.90
CA LEU A 226 8.15 -8.88 -28.20
C LEU A 226 8.31 -8.59 -26.70
N ALA A 227 9.40 -9.07 -26.09
CA ALA A 227 9.72 -8.78 -24.69
C ALA A 227 9.97 -7.26 -24.47
N LEU A 228 10.77 -6.62 -25.32
CA LEU A 228 11.03 -5.17 -25.27
C LEU A 228 9.74 -4.35 -25.47
N LEU A 229 8.88 -4.76 -26.40
CA LEU A 229 7.58 -4.12 -26.61
C LEU A 229 6.72 -4.20 -25.33
N SER A 230 6.65 -5.37 -24.70
CA SER A 230 5.94 -5.58 -23.43
C SER A 230 6.48 -4.67 -22.32
N MET A 231 7.81 -4.53 -22.19
CA MET A 231 8.41 -3.58 -21.23
C MET A 231 7.98 -2.15 -21.49
N GLY A 232 7.99 -1.73 -22.76
CA GLY A 232 7.58 -0.39 -23.16
C GLY A 232 6.15 -0.07 -22.76
N VAL A 233 5.22 -1.00 -23.01
CA VAL A 233 3.82 -0.87 -22.59
C VAL A 233 3.68 -0.81 -21.08
N MET A 234 4.42 -1.65 -20.35
CA MET A 234 4.38 -1.69 -18.88
C MET A 234 4.92 -0.37 -18.27
N ALA A 235 5.99 0.18 -18.84
CA ALA A 235 6.55 1.48 -18.44
C ALA A 235 5.58 2.64 -18.75
N LEU A 236 4.94 2.62 -19.92
CA LEU A 236 3.93 3.61 -20.30
C LEU A 236 2.71 3.56 -19.34
N PHE A 237 2.24 2.37 -19.01
CA PHE A 237 1.14 2.20 -18.06
C PHE A 237 1.52 2.70 -16.65
N GLY A 238 2.74 2.40 -16.20
CA GLY A 238 3.26 2.87 -14.91
C GLY A 238 3.36 4.40 -14.84
N THR A 239 3.91 5.03 -15.87
CA THR A 239 4.02 6.49 -15.96
C THR A 239 2.65 7.16 -16.08
N ALA A 240 1.71 6.59 -16.83
CA ALA A 240 0.34 7.09 -16.92
C ALA A 240 -0.37 7.03 -15.55
N LYS A 241 -0.23 5.93 -14.79
CA LYS A 241 -0.76 5.85 -13.42
C LYS A 241 -0.12 6.85 -12.48
N PHE A 242 1.19 7.05 -12.59
CA PHE A 242 1.90 8.03 -11.79
C PHE A 242 1.43 9.46 -12.11
N ALA A 243 1.34 9.81 -13.39
CA ALA A 243 0.82 11.08 -13.85
C ALA A 243 -0.61 11.31 -13.38
N LEU A 244 -1.49 10.30 -13.46
CA LEU A 244 -2.86 10.40 -12.96
C LEU A 244 -2.91 10.66 -11.46
N ARG A 245 -2.08 9.97 -10.65
CA ARG A 245 -1.97 10.26 -9.21
C ARG A 245 -1.52 11.70 -8.94
N VAL A 246 -0.52 12.18 -9.67
CA VAL A 246 -0.04 13.56 -9.56
C VAL A 246 -1.15 14.54 -9.94
N VAL A 247 -1.87 14.31 -11.03
CA VAL A 247 -2.98 15.17 -11.47
C VAL A 247 -4.13 15.18 -10.46
N LEU A 248 -4.55 14.01 -9.96
CA LEU A 248 -5.58 13.92 -8.93
C LEU A 248 -5.17 14.62 -7.62
N SER A 249 -3.89 14.55 -7.26
CA SER A 249 -3.37 15.28 -6.11
C SER A 249 -3.46 16.80 -6.28
N ARG A 250 -3.31 17.30 -7.52
CA ARG A 250 -3.48 18.73 -7.85
C ARG A 250 -4.94 19.17 -7.82
N LEU A 251 -5.88 18.33 -8.29
CA LEU A 251 -7.31 18.64 -8.27
C LEU A 251 -7.87 18.69 -6.84
N LYS A 252 -7.39 17.82 -5.94
CA LYS A 252 -7.79 17.85 -4.53
C LYS A 252 -7.31 19.11 -3.81
N SER A 253 -6.26 19.77 -4.30
CA SER A 253 -5.75 21.05 -3.79
C SER A 253 -6.54 22.28 -4.28
N SER A 254 -7.44 22.13 -5.27
CA SER A 254 -8.16 23.25 -5.91
C SER A 254 -9.65 23.34 -5.54
N ARG A 255 -10.17 22.44 -4.71
CA ARG A 255 -11.46 22.56 -4.01
C ARG A 255 -11.21 22.85 -2.56
#